data_AF-A0A385DDX7-F1
#
_entry.id   AF-A0A385DDX7-F1
#
_cell.length_a   1.000
_cell.length_b   1.000
_cell.length_c   1.000
_cell.angle_alpha   90.00
_cell.angle_beta   90.00
_cell.angle_gamma   90.00
#
_symmetry.space_group_name_H-M   'P 1'
#
loop_
_entity.id
_entity.type
_entity.pdbx_description
1 polymer ?
#
loop_
_entity_poly.entity_id
_entity_poly.type
_entity_poly.pdbx_seq_one_letter_code
_entity_poly.pdbx_strand_id
1 'polypeptide(L)'
;MRGRGLGAAGLALAAAVLGTAPAQAEGGTAPYVFADGAERVAGEVSSTDAHTLAAGRPYRSQIGPGEELYYAVDLDASSYAYASAVAVPKPGAKVGTRDRLSVTLRDRRDNQCGTGDTRFGSAAYPRPLAAQAVRAIKPDGGTCQEAGPYFLVVERETGGTSAQEPWELELRLLAEPAVQGKGGPTEAPSPSPTDAPADVPGGEPVARPGGTGFNDAVALADGSFKTRLTPGETTFYRVPVDWGQRLYVEPELGSATTEKSMAYVSSALETALYNPAFGPVDDASLLFSGSPQTLSSEPLQPVAYENRHASAPAVKGTRFAGWYYVQLTLSPKMAEVFQGDDFGVTLRVRVQGEPVAGPRYAADPGPFQVGDRERDAAEAGRSDAEVARGETMAVVAASGIGTGTVLLVGLGVWFWLARRGAAGGRVRSG
;
A
#
# COMPACT_ATOMS: atom_id res chain seq x y z
N MET A 1 73.79 35.88 10.29
CA MET A 1 74.24 34.47 10.27
C MET A 1 73.05 33.60 10.69
N ARG A 2 72.75 32.56 9.89
CA ARG A 2 72.12 31.24 10.20
C ARG A 2 71.14 31.19 11.38
N GLY A 3 69.91 30.69 11.29
CA GLY A 3 69.21 29.92 10.27
C GLY A 3 68.06 29.13 10.92
N ARG A 4 66.96 28.99 10.17
CA ARG A 4 65.95 27.90 10.14
C ARG A 4 65.29 27.40 11.43
N GLY A 5 63.96 27.46 11.44
CA GLY A 5 63.06 26.52 12.12
C GLY A 5 61.68 26.52 11.45
N LEU A 6 61.35 25.43 10.75
CA LEU A 6 60.06 25.11 10.13
C LEU A 6 59.08 24.49 11.15
N GLY A 7 57.78 24.61 10.87
CA GLY A 7 56.71 23.73 11.37
C GLY A 7 55.62 24.50 12.14
N ALA A 8 54.33 24.21 12.03
CA ALA A 8 53.55 23.29 11.21
C ALA A 8 52.09 23.80 11.26
N ALA A 9 51.39 23.86 10.12
CA ALA A 9 49.97 24.17 10.07
C ALA A 9 49.17 22.90 10.42
N GLY A 10 48.51 22.90 11.58
CA GLY A 10 47.62 21.83 12.01
C GLY A 10 46.27 21.91 11.26
N LEU A 11 46.05 20.99 10.32
CA LEU A 11 44.73 20.66 9.81
C LEU A 11 44.04 19.75 10.84
N ALA A 12 42.99 20.27 11.48
CA ALA A 12 42.09 19.48 12.31
C ALA A 12 41.15 18.68 11.39
N LEU A 13 41.40 17.38 11.25
CA LEU A 13 40.41 16.42 10.73
C LEU A 13 39.37 16.18 11.82
N ALA A 14 38.15 16.67 11.63
CA ALA A 14 36.99 16.24 12.41
C ALA A 14 36.51 14.88 11.85
N ALA A 15 36.84 13.80 12.54
CA ALA A 15 36.29 12.48 12.26
C ALA A 15 34.83 12.45 12.75
N ALA A 16 33.87 12.47 11.82
CA ALA A 16 32.47 12.20 12.10
C ALA A 16 32.31 10.70 12.40
N VAL A 17 32.16 10.36 13.68
CA VAL A 17 31.76 9.02 14.09
C VAL A 17 30.27 8.87 13.77
N LEU A 18 29.97 8.20 12.65
CA LEU A 18 28.63 7.68 12.37
C LEU A 18 28.37 6.55 13.36
N GLY A 19 27.63 6.86 14.44
CA GLY A 19 27.10 5.85 15.34
C GLY A 19 26.04 5.03 14.61
N THR A 20 26.41 3.83 14.17
CA THR A 20 25.44 2.81 13.78
C THR A 20 24.88 2.20 15.08
N ALA A 21 23.74 2.69 15.53
CA ALA A 21 22.95 1.99 16.54
C ALA A 21 22.33 0.75 15.86
N PRO A 22 22.47 -0.47 16.42
CA PRO A 22 21.64 -1.58 16.01
C PRO A 22 20.23 -1.31 16.54
N ALA A 23 19.25 -1.24 15.64
CA ALA A 23 17.84 -1.30 16.03
C ALA A 23 17.57 -2.72 16.55
N GLN A 24 17.59 -2.88 17.88
CA GLN A 24 16.97 -4.03 18.52
C GLN A 24 15.45 -3.79 18.46
N ALA A 25 14.75 -4.57 17.65
CA ALA A 25 13.30 -4.65 17.70
C ALA A 25 12.92 -5.30 19.04
N GLU A 26 12.34 -4.53 19.96
CA GLU A 26 11.65 -5.08 21.12
C GLU A 26 10.44 -5.89 20.62
N GLY A 27 10.29 -7.10 21.14
CA GLY A 27 9.24 -8.05 20.73
C GLY A 27 7.84 -7.48 21.00
N GLY A 28 7.21 -6.99 19.95
CA GLY A 28 5.82 -6.55 19.88
C GLY A 28 5.42 -6.44 18.41
N THR A 29 4.15 -6.69 18.10
CA THR A 29 3.64 -6.55 16.74
C THR A 29 3.67 -5.07 16.34
N ALA A 30 4.36 -4.74 15.25
CA ALA A 30 4.45 -3.36 14.79
C ALA A 30 3.04 -2.81 14.49
N PRO A 31 2.67 -1.63 14.99
CA PRO A 31 1.34 -1.06 14.74
C PRO A 31 1.19 -0.63 13.29
N TYR A 32 -0.04 -0.68 12.78
CA TYR A 32 -0.38 -0.17 11.44
C TYR A 32 0.02 1.30 11.28
N VAL A 33 0.87 1.59 10.29
CA VAL A 33 1.26 2.96 9.93
C VAL A 33 0.38 3.47 8.79
N PHE A 34 -0.51 4.40 9.09
CA PHE A 34 -1.30 5.07 8.05
C PHE A 34 -0.45 6.07 7.27
N ALA A 35 -1.02 6.56 6.18
CA ALA A 35 -0.36 7.51 5.29
C ALA A 35 0.20 8.76 5.98
N ASP A 36 1.37 9.17 5.50
CA ASP A 36 2.02 10.43 5.86
C ASP A 36 1.14 11.59 5.39
N GLY A 37 0.93 12.57 6.27
CA GLY A 37 0.07 13.72 5.98
C GLY A 37 -1.43 13.41 5.94
N ALA A 38 -1.85 12.22 6.36
CA ALA A 38 -3.27 11.90 6.46
C ALA A 38 -3.97 12.78 7.51
N GLU A 39 -4.92 13.58 7.05
CA GLU A 39 -5.64 14.54 7.89
C GLU A 39 -6.60 13.81 8.83
N ARG A 40 -6.62 14.19 10.10
CA ARG A 40 -7.58 13.64 11.07
C ARG A 40 -8.91 14.37 10.93
N VAL A 41 -9.96 13.62 10.62
CA VAL A 41 -11.33 14.12 10.48
C VAL A 41 -12.24 13.35 11.42
N ALA A 42 -13.28 13.99 11.94
CA ALA A 42 -14.34 13.32 12.68
C ALA A 42 -15.37 12.77 11.70
N GLY A 43 -15.83 11.54 11.93
CA GLY A 43 -17.05 11.06 11.31
C GLY A 43 -18.27 11.61 12.05
N GLU A 44 -19.32 11.94 11.32
CA GLU A 44 -20.53 12.53 11.90
C GLU A 44 -21.70 11.55 11.86
N VAL A 45 -22.59 11.60 12.85
CA VAL A 45 -23.80 10.75 12.88
C VAL A 45 -24.90 11.23 11.93
N SER A 46 -24.69 12.39 11.30
CA SER A 46 -25.60 13.01 10.36
C SER A 46 -24.86 13.48 9.11
N SER A 47 -25.52 13.38 7.96
CA SER A 47 -25.01 13.87 6.68
C SER A 47 -24.90 15.40 6.61
N THR A 48 -25.60 16.15 7.47
CA THR A 48 -25.59 17.62 7.48
C THR A 48 -24.29 18.24 7.95
N ASP A 49 -23.57 17.53 8.82
CA ASP A 49 -22.37 18.04 9.51
C ASP A 49 -21.10 17.38 8.97
N ALA A 50 -21.26 16.39 8.08
CA ALA A 50 -20.19 15.54 7.58
C ALA A 50 -19.05 16.33 6.93
N HIS A 51 -17.81 16.02 7.35
CA HIS A 51 -16.61 16.62 6.78
C HIS A 51 -16.38 16.17 5.33
N THR A 52 -16.00 17.10 4.44
CA THR A 52 -15.75 16.81 3.03
C THR A 52 -14.37 16.20 2.80
N LEU A 53 -14.33 14.97 2.27
CA LEU A 53 -13.09 14.31 1.85
C LEU A 53 -12.76 14.67 0.40
N ALA A 54 -11.54 15.17 0.18
CA ALA A 54 -11.04 15.43 -1.16
C ALA A 54 -10.49 14.16 -1.81
N ALA A 55 -10.75 14.00 -3.11
CA ALA A 55 -10.20 12.89 -3.88
C ALA A 55 -8.66 12.90 -3.89
N GLY A 56 -8.05 11.71 -3.83
CA GLY A 56 -6.61 11.52 -3.85
C GLY A 56 -5.89 11.82 -2.53
N ARG A 57 -6.58 12.32 -1.50
CA ARG A 57 -6.00 12.56 -0.17
C ARG A 57 -6.31 11.42 0.80
N PRO A 58 -5.34 11.00 1.63
CA PRO A 58 -5.60 10.08 2.72
C PRO A 58 -6.16 10.83 3.94
N TYR A 59 -7.04 10.19 4.67
CA TYR A 59 -7.64 10.71 5.91
C TYR A 59 -7.59 9.65 7.01
N ARG A 60 -7.57 10.10 8.27
CA ARG A 60 -7.70 9.24 9.45
C ARG A 60 -8.95 9.62 10.24
N SER A 61 -9.66 8.63 10.75
CA SER A 61 -10.81 8.80 11.64
C SER A 61 -10.83 7.68 12.71
N GLN A 62 -11.90 7.59 13.48
CA GLN A 62 -12.17 6.50 14.43
C GLN A 62 -13.64 6.09 14.34
N ILE A 63 -13.93 4.84 14.66
CA ILE A 63 -15.30 4.32 14.72
C ILE A 63 -15.50 3.40 15.93
N GLY A 64 -16.48 3.78 16.75
CA GLY A 64 -16.97 3.02 17.88
C GLY A 64 -17.82 1.81 17.48
N PRO A 65 -18.09 0.90 18.43
CA PRO A 65 -18.88 -0.29 18.17
C PRO A 65 -20.35 0.07 17.87
N GLY A 66 -20.88 -0.41 16.74
CA GLY A 66 -22.26 -0.16 16.33
C GLY A 66 -22.51 1.25 15.77
N GLU A 67 -21.46 2.04 15.56
CA GLU A 67 -21.59 3.36 14.94
C GLU A 67 -21.75 3.27 13.43
N GLU A 68 -22.52 4.22 12.90
CA GLU A 68 -22.64 4.55 11.48
C GLU A 68 -22.23 6.03 11.33
N LEU A 69 -21.17 6.28 10.56
CA LEU A 69 -20.55 7.60 10.43
C LEU A 69 -20.55 8.08 8.97
N TYR A 70 -20.84 9.36 8.78
CA TYR A 70 -20.97 10.05 7.50
C TYR A 70 -19.77 10.94 7.23
N TYR A 71 -19.29 10.88 5.99
CA TYR A 71 -18.27 11.77 5.43
C TYR A 71 -18.77 12.28 4.08
N ALA A 72 -18.74 13.59 3.87
CA ALA A 72 -19.17 14.17 2.59
C ALA A 72 -18.10 13.95 1.51
N VAL A 73 -18.52 13.74 0.28
CA VAL A 73 -17.60 13.63 -0.88
C VAL A 73 -18.21 14.37 -2.07
N ASP A 74 -17.39 15.11 -2.81
CA ASP A 74 -17.82 15.81 -4.02
C ASP A 74 -17.44 15.02 -5.26
N LEU A 75 -18.44 14.71 -6.06
CA LEU A 75 -18.34 13.78 -7.18
C LEU A 75 -18.76 14.46 -8.49
N ASP A 76 -18.01 14.21 -9.57
CA ASP A 76 -18.40 14.63 -10.92
C ASP A 76 -19.46 13.68 -11.53
N ALA A 77 -19.91 13.96 -12.75
CA ALA A 77 -20.91 13.15 -13.45
C ALA A 77 -20.31 12.02 -14.34
N SER A 78 -18.98 11.93 -14.47
CA SER A 78 -18.33 11.19 -15.57
C SER A 78 -17.28 10.18 -15.15
N SER A 79 -16.70 10.34 -13.97
CA SER A 79 -15.66 9.48 -13.42
C SER A 79 -16.28 8.38 -12.57
N TYR A 80 -15.69 7.19 -12.53
CA TYR A 80 -16.04 6.26 -11.46
C TYR A 80 -15.48 6.80 -10.14
N ALA A 81 -16.16 6.53 -9.02
CA ALA A 81 -15.64 6.85 -7.70
C ALA A 81 -15.49 5.59 -6.84
N TYR A 82 -14.35 5.47 -6.18
CA TYR A 82 -14.00 4.39 -5.28
C TYR A 82 -13.74 4.99 -3.91
N ALA A 83 -14.67 4.76 -2.98
CA ALA A 83 -14.52 5.18 -1.60
C ALA A 83 -14.19 3.95 -0.77
N SER A 84 -13.05 3.98 -0.09
CA SER A 84 -12.57 2.86 0.72
C SER A 84 -12.33 3.29 2.16
N ALA A 85 -12.59 2.37 3.08
CA ALA A 85 -12.22 2.49 4.48
C ALA A 85 -11.37 1.27 4.89
N VAL A 86 -10.32 1.51 5.67
CA VAL A 86 -9.54 0.48 6.35
C VAL A 86 -9.76 0.64 7.84
N ALA A 87 -10.39 -0.34 8.48
CA ALA A 87 -10.53 -0.38 9.93
C ALA A 87 -9.35 -1.10 10.57
N VAL A 88 -8.78 -0.48 11.60
CA VAL A 88 -7.60 -0.96 12.31
C VAL A 88 -7.95 -1.17 13.78
N PRO A 89 -8.32 -2.40 14.18
CA PRO A 89 -8.42 -2.76 15.58
C PRO A 89 -7.06 -2.64 16.28
N LYS A 90 -7.06 -2.41 17.59
CA LYS A 90 -5.83 -2.46 18.38
C LYS A 90 -5.21 -3.86 18.31
N PRO A 91 -3.86 -3.98 18.28
CA PRO A 91 -3.19 -5.26 18.43
C PRO A 91 -3.68 -6.01 19.68
N GLY A 92 -3.99 -7.30 19.53
CA GLY A 92 -4.51 -8.14 20.62
C GLY A 92 -5.97 -7.87 21.02
N ALA A 93 -6.67 -6.92 20.39
CA ALA A 93 -8.10 -6.69 20.66
C ALA A 93 -8.91 -7.95 20.35
N LYS A 94 -9.86 -8.27 21.23
CA LYS A 94 -10.77 -9.39 21.00
C LYS A 94 -11.74 -9.01 19.87
N VAL A 95 -11.71 -9.76 18.78
CA VAL A 95 -12.67 -9.63 17.68
C VAL A 95 -13.47 -10.92 17.50
N GLY A 96 -14.63 -10.81 16.87
CA GLY A 96 -15.54 -11.90 16.60
C GLY A 96 -15.71 -12.17 15.11
N THR A 97 -16.17 -13.37 14.77
CA THR A 97 -16.48 -13.78 13.39
C THR A 97 -17.54 -12.91 12.70
N ARG A 98 -18.33 -12.19 13.50
CA ARG A 98 -19.40 -11.29 13.05
C ARG A 98 -18.99 -9.82 13.00
N ASP A 99 -17.84 -9.43 13.56
CA ASP A 99 -17.45 -8.02 13.45
C ASP A 99 -17.15 -7.72 11.97
N ARG A 100 -17.73 -6.63 11.49
CA ARG A 100 -17.75 -6.25 10.07
C ARG A 100 -17.53 -4.77 9.93
N LEU A 101 -16.77 -4.41 8.90
CA LEU A 101 -16.70 -3.07 8.37
C LEU A 101 -17.56 -3.00 7.10
N SER A 102 -18.51 -2.08 7.06
CA SER A 102 -19.33 -1.82 5.87
C SER A 102 -19.08 -0.40 5.38
N VAL A 103 -19.03 -0.22 4.06
CA VAL A 103 -18.82 1.05 3.39
C VAL A 103 -19.88 1.23 2.33
N THR A 104 -20.56 2.37 2.35
CA THR A 104 -21.64 2.68 1.41
C THR A 104 -21.48 4.08 0.86
N LEU A 105 -21.66 4.26 -0.45
CA LEU A 105 -21.83 5.57 -1.07
C LEU A 105 -23.33 5.85 -1.24
N ARG A 106 -23.81 6.97 -0.73
CA ARG A 106 -25.20 7.43 -0.88
C ARG A 106 -25.28 8.81 -1.53
N ASP A 107 -26.30 9.05 -2.33
CA ASP A 107 -26.59 10.40 -2.83
C ASP A 107 -27.37 11.24 -1.80
N ARG A 108 -27.65 12.51 -2.12
CA ARG A 108 -28.41 13.42 -1.23
C ARG A 108 -29.85 13.01 -0.96
N ARG A 109 -30.39 12.08 -1.75
CA ARG A 109 -31.75 11.54 -1.64
C ARG A 109 -31.75 10.19 -0.91
N ASP A 110 -30.61 9.83 -0.29
CA ASP A 110 -30.36 8.56 0.40
C ASP A 110 -30.40 7.32 -0.51
N ASN A 111 -30.26 7.49 -1.83
CA ASN A 111 -30.13 6.34 -2.72
C ASN A 111 -28.75 5.71 -2.54
N GLN A 112 -28.71 4.39 -2.34
CA GLN A 112 -27.47 3.62 -2.32
C GLN A 112 -26.87 3.55 -3.73
N CYS A 113 -25.69 4.13 -3.89
CA CYS A 113 -24.95 4.21 -5.16
C CYS A 113 -23.89 3.12 -5.32
N GLY A 114 -23.43 2.58 -4.19
CA GLY A 114 -22.49 1.48 -4.12
C GLY A 114 -22.29 1.05 -2.67
N THR A 115 -21.98 -0.21 -2.46
CA THR A 115 -21.72 -0.76 -1.12
C THR A 115 -20.70 -1.88 -1.20
N GLY A 116 -19.99 -2.10 -0.11
CA GLY A 116 -19.11 -3.24 0.10
C GLY A 116 -18.80 -3.40 1.57
N ASP A 117 -18.52 -4.63 1.98
CA ASP A 117 -18.23 -4.97 3.36
C ASP A 117 -17.12 -6.01 3.48
N THR A 118 -16.55 -6.14 4.66
CA THR A 118 -15.58 -7.17 5.01
C THR A 118 -15.68 -7.51 6.49
N ARG A 119 -15.49 -8.78 6.83
CA ARG A 119 -15.58 -9.31 8.20
C ARG A 119 -14.38 -10.20 8.52
N PHE A 120 -14.10 -10.42 9.80
CA PHE A 120 -12.98 -11.31 10.18
C PHE A 120 -13.17 -12.78 9.78
N GLY A 121 -14.41 -13.25 9.66
CA GLY A 121 -14.71 -14.62 9.25
C GLY A 121 -14.18 -15.66 10.25
N SER A 122 -13.74 -16.82 9.76
CA SER A 122 -13.16 -17.91 10.57
C SER A 122 -11.82 -17.53 11.20
N ALA A 123 -11.05 -16.67 10.54
CA ALA A 123 -9.84 -16.05 11.08
C ALA A 123 -10.18 -14.93 12.08
N ALA A 124 -10.89 -15.26 13.17
CA ALA A 124 -11.37 -14.28 14.17
C ALA A 124 -10.26 -13.79 15.11
N TYR A 125 -9.27 -13.09 14.57
CA TYR A 125 -8.22 -12.38 15.30
C TYR A 125 -7.98 -11.00 14.68
N PRO A 126 -7.57 -10.00 15.49
CA PRO A 126 -7.50 -8.60 15.05
C PRO A 126 -6.48 -8.45 13.92
N ARG A 127 -6.93 -7.81 12.84
CA ARG A 127 -6.14 -7.41 11.67
C ARG A 127 -6.84 -6.23 10.99
N PRO A 128 -6.15 -5.44 10.16
CA PRO A 128 -6.82 -4.45 9.33
C PRO A 128 -7.88 -5.11 8.43
N LEU A 129 -9.05 -4.48 8.33
CA LEU A 129 -10.12 -4.85 7.39
C LEU A 129 -10.33 -3.70 6.42
N ALA A 130 -10.23 -3.95 5.11
CA ALA A 130 -10.53 -2.95 4.10
C ALA A 130 -11.83 -3.27 3.36
N ALA A 131 -12.66 -2.26 3.15
CA ALA A 131 -13.90 -2.37 2.38
C ALA A 131 -14.01 -1.18 1.40
N GLN A 132 -14.75 -1.38 0.31
CA GLN A 132 -14.86 -0.41 -0.78
C GLN A 132 -16.29 -0.31 -1.30
N ALA A 133 -16.79 0.92 -1.43
CA ALA A 133 -17.98 1.24 -2.21
C ALA A 133 -17.58 1.84 -3.58
N VAL A 134 -18.34 1.49 -4.62
CA VAL A 134 -18.09 1.95 -5.99
C VAL A 134 -19.31 2.69 -6.52
N ARG A 135 -19.15 3.97 -6.88
CA ARG A 135 -20.13 4.67 -7.71
C ARG A 135 -19.79 4.41 -9.17
N ALA A 136 -20.62 3.63 -9.84
CA ALA A 136 -20.42 3.29 -11.25
C ALA A 136 -20.98 4.35 -12.20
N ILE A 137 -20.33 4.54 -13.34
CA ILE A 137 -20.85 5.33 -14.46
C ILE A 137 -21.40 4.40 -15.53
N LYS A 138 -22.66 4.55 -15.88
CA LYS A 138 -23.33 3.80 -16.94
C LYS A 138 -23.45 4.66 -18.20
N PRO A 139 -23.17 4.10 -19.40
CA PRO A 139 -23.26 4.83 -20.67
C PRO A 139 -24.64 5.40 -21.00
N ASP A 140 -25.71 4.73 -20.55
CA ASP A 140 -27.11 5.11 -20.75
C ASP A 140 -27.65 6.06 -19.67
N GLY A 141 -26.82 6.42 -18.69
CA GLY A 141 -27.22 7.19 -17.54
C GLY A 141 -27.90 6.34 -16.46
N GLY A 142 -28.28 6.98 -15.36
CA GLY A 142 -28.97 6.30 -14.26
C GLY A 142 -28.96 7.10 -12.98
N THR A 143 -29.55 6.52 -11.93
CA THR A 143 -29.38 7.02 -10.57
C THR A 143 -27.89 7.00 -10.20
N CYS A 144 -27.47 7.90 -9.31
CA CYS A 144 -26.10 7.99 -8.83
C CYS A 144 -25.03 8.42 -9.86
N GLN A 145 -25.41 9.22 -10.87
CA GLN A 145 -24.47 9.81 -11.85
C GLN A 145 -24.55 11.34 -11.95
N GLU A 146 -25.37 11.98 -11.12
CA GLU A 146 -25.45 13.45 -11.07
C GLU A 146 -24.19 14.00 -10.41
N ALA A 147 -23.60 15.06 -10.96
CA ALA A 147 -22.51 15.75 -10.26
C ALA A 147 -23.06 16.43 -8.99
N GLY A 148 -22.28 16.40 -7.92
CA GLY A 148 -22.65 17.04 -6.66
C GLY A 148 -22.15 16.28 -5.43
N PRO A 149 -22.69 16.62 -4.24
CA PRO A 149 -22.28 16.00 -3.01
C PRO A 149 -22.95 14.63 -2.84
N TYR A 150 -22.16 13.69 -2.35
CA TYR A 150 -22.54 12.35 -1.93
C TYR A 150 -22.00 12.13 -0.51
N PHE A 151 -22.38 11.01 0.10
CA PHE A 151 -21.92 10.63 1.43
C PHE A 151 -21.27 9.26 1.38
N LEU A 152 -20.03 9.19 1.86
CA LEU A 152 -19.41 7.96 2.30
C LEU A 152 -19.94 7.65 3.71
N VAL A 153 -20.62 6.53 3.85
CA VAL A 153 -21.15 6.02 5.12
C VAL A 153 -20.30 4.81 5.51
N VAL A 154 -19.71 4.86 6.70
CA VAL A 154 -18.88 3.79 7.26
C VAL A 154 -19.57 3.25 8.51
N GLU A 155 -19.78 1.94 8.56
CA GLU A 155 -20.45 1.27 9.68
C GLU A 155 -19.55 0.19 10.26
N ARG A 156 -19.56 0.08 11.60
CA ARG A 156 -18.92 -1.02 12.32
C ARG A 156 -19.97 -1.88 13.02
N GLU A 157 -20.26 -3.05 12.46
CA GLU A 157 -20.99 -4.07 13.20
C GLU A 157 -20.06 -4.74 14.21
N THR A 158 -20.48 -4.86 15.47
CA THR A 158 -19.69 -5.47 16.55
C THR A 158 -20.49 -6.56 17.26
N GLY A 159 -19.94 -7.77 17.35
CA GLY A 159 -20.50 -8.87 18.11
C GLY A 159 -20.45 -8.59 19.61
N GLY A 160 -21.45 -9.05 20.35
CA GLY A 160 -21.61 -8.75 21.78
C GLY A 160 -20.50 -9.25 22.72
N THR A 161 -19.52 -10.01 22.22
CA THR A 161 -18.36 -10.47 23.03
C THR A 161 -17.04 -9.87 22.56
N SER A 162 -17.05 -9.03 21.53
CA SER A 162 -15.90 -8.36 20.96
C SER A 162 -15.53 -7.12 21.79
N ALA A 163 -14.31 -6.66 21.63
CA ALA A 163 -13.78 -5.43 22.20
C ALA A 163 -14.65 -4.23 21.82
N GLN A 164 -14.92 -3.35 22.79
CA GLN A 164 -15.80 -2.19 22.64
C GLN A 164 -15.02 -0.90 22.39
N GLU A 165 -13.69 -0.97 22.37
CA GLU A 165 -12.81 0.12 22.04
C GLU A 165 -13.00 0.53 20.57
N PRO A 166 -12.90 1.84 20.24
CA PRO A 166 -12.93 2.30 18.86
C PRO A 166 -11.84 1.66 18.01
N TRP A 167 -12.15 1.46 16.73
CA TRP A 167 -11.15 1.15 15.70
C TRP A 167 -10.70 2.46 15.07
N GLU A 168 -9.42 2.59 14.76
CA GLU A 168 -8.98 3.67 13.88
C GLU A 168 -9.43 3.35 12.45
N LEU A 169 -9.64 4.39 11.64
CA LEU A 169 -9.99 4.30 10.24
C LEU A 169 -8.95 5.01 9.37
N GLU A 170 -8.55 4.38 8.27
CA GLU A 170 -7.99 5.07 7.10
C GLU A 170 -9.10 5.25 6.06
N LEU A 171 -9.31 6.46 5.57
CA LEU A 171 -10.33 6.76 4.56
C LEU A 171 -9.67 7.29 3.30
N ARG A 172 -10.16 6.86 2.13
CA ARG A 172 -9.67 7.31 0.84
C ARG A 172 -10.80 7.39 -0.18
N LEU A 173 -10.74 8.44 -1.00
CA LEU A 173 -11.57 8.60 -2.19
C LEU A 173 -10.67 8.66 -3.42
N LEU A 174 -10.90 7.78 -4.38
CA LEU A 174 -10.24 7.78 -5.68
C LEU A 174 -11.27 7.96 -6.80
N ALA A 175 -10.90 8.73 -7.81
CA ALA A 175 -11.68 8.88 -9.03
C ALA A 175 -10.93 8.23 -10.19
N GLU A 176 -11.60 7.34 -10.93
CA GLU A 176 -11.09 6.84 -12.21
C GLU A 176 -11.72 7.66 -13.33
N PRO A 177 -10.92 8.37 -14.16
CA PRO A 177 -11.45 9.18 -15.24
C PRO A 177 -12.28 8.38 -16.25
N ALA A 178 -13.14 9.07 -16.98
CA ALA A 178 -13.83 8.47 -18.12
C ALA A 178 -12.85 7.96 -19.18
N VAL A 179 -13.20 6.88 -19.86
CA VAL A 179 -12.45 6.37 -21.02
C VAL A 179 -12.90 7.11 -22.29
N GLN A 180 -11.94 7.42 -23.17
CA GLN A 180 -12.18 8.06 -24.46
C GLN A 180 -12.80 7.06 -25.46
N GLY A 181 -13.77 7.54 -26.25
CA GLY A 181 -14.49 6.75 -27.24
C GLY A 181 -15.89 6.34 -26.77
N LYS A 182 -16.82 6.15 -27.72
CA LYS A 182 -18.19 5.69 -27.40
C LYS A 182 -18.23 4.16 -27.33
N GLY A 183 -18.86 3.62 -26.28
CA GLY A 183 -19.29 2.22 -26.25
C GLY A 183 -18.17 1.20 -26.07
N GLY A 184 -17.29 1.40 -25.07
CA GLY A 184 -16.42 0.32 -24.60
C GLY A 184 -17.24 -0.91 -24.17
N PRO A 185 -16.64 -2.11 -24.10
CA PRO A 185 -17.39 -3.33 -23.86
C PRO A 185 -18.15 -3.25 -22.53
N THR A 186 -19.44 -3.54 -22.57
CA THR A 186 -20.33 -3.51 -21.40
C THR A 186 -20.49 -4.87 -20.73
N GLU A 187 -19.76 -5.88 -21.22
CA GLU A 187 -19.79 -7.24 -20.74
C GLU A 187 -18.36 -7.65 -20.36
N ALA A 188 -18.22 -8.32 -19.23
CA ALA A 188 -16.92 -8.83 -18.81
C ALA A 188 -16.50 -10.02 -19.68
N PRO A 189 -15.19 -10.24 -19.89
CA PRO A 189 -14.70 -11.44 -20.53
C PRO A 189 -15.16 -12.67 -19.75
N SER A 190 -15.36 -13.79 -20.45
CA SER A 190 -15.54 -15.06 -19.76
C SER A 190 -14.31 -15.34 -18.87
N PRO A 191 -14.49 -15.81 -17.63
CA PRO A 191 -13.37 -16.15 -16.77
C PRO A 191 -12.44 -17.14 -17.47
N SER A 192 -11.16 -16.87 -17.41
CA SER A 192 -10.14 -17.79 -17.94
C SER A 192 -9.82 -18.87 -16.90
N PRO A 193 -9.32 -20.05 -17.32
CA PRO A 193 -8.84 -21.08 -16.40
C PRO A 193 -7.83 -20.51 -15.38
N THR A 194 -7.92 -21.02 -14.15
CA THR A 194 -7.20 -20.58 -12.95
C THR A 194 -6.26 -21.65 -12.41
N ASP A 195 -5.73 -22.52 -13.27
CA ASP A 195 -4.70 -23.45 -12.85
C ASP A 195 -3.48 -22.69 -12.34
N ALA A 196 -2.90 -23.16 -11.24
CA ALA A 196 -1.66 -22.60 -10.72
C ALA A 196 -0.59 -22.56 -11.82
N PRO A 197 0.26 -21.51 -11.86
CA PRO A 197 1.33 -21.40 -12.85
C PRO A 197 2.22 -22.65 -12.85
N ALA A 198 2.55 -23.19 -14.03
CA ALA A 198 3.52 -24.28 -14.12
C ALA A 198 4.94 -23.86 -13.67
N ASP A 199 5.17 -22.55 -13.63
CA ASP A 199 6.43 -21.86 -13.39
C ASP A 199 6.36 -20.95 -12.16
N VAL A 200 5.79 -21.46 -11.05
CA VAL A 200 5.89 -20.80 -9.74
C VAL A 200 7.38 -20.58 -9.42
N PRO A 201 7.81 -19.35 -9.06
CA PRO A 201 9.21 -19.06 -8.82
C PRO A 201 9.84 -19.98 -7.76
N GLY A 202 10.81 -20.77 -8.20
CA GLY A 202 11.72 -21.52 -7.32
C GLY A 202 12.99 -20.74 -6.99
N GLY A 203 13.91 -21.38 -6.26
CA GLY A 203 15.20 -20.79 -5.88
C GLY A 203 15.27 -20.36 -4.42
N GLU A 204 16.40 -19.77 -4.02
CA GLU A 204 16.58 -19.27 -2.66
C GLU A 204 15.73 -18.00 -2.44
N PRO A 205 14.83 -17.98 -1.44
CA PRO A 205 14.01 -16.81 -1.19
C PRO A 205 14.83 -15.61 -0.71
N VAL A 206 14.57 -14.45 -1.30
CA VAL A 206 15.22 -13.17 -0.97
C VAL A 206 14.56 -12.55 0.26
N ALA A 207 15.34 -12.07 1.22
CA ALA A 207 14.77 -11.42 2.40
C ALA A 207 14.05 -10.12 2.02
N ARG A 208 12.76 -10.04 2.34
CA ARG A 208 11.93 -8.84 2.18
C ARG A 208 11.04 -8.71 3.41
N PRO A 209 11.42 -7.87 4.40
CA PRO A 209 10.48 -7.46 5.44
C PRO A 209 9.30 -6.75 4.76
N GLY A 210 8.07 -7.01 5.18
CA GLY A 210 6.92 -6.30 4.64
C GLY A 210 6.63 -5.03 5.44
N GLY A 211 5.73 -4.19 4.91
CA GLY A 211 5.24 -2.98 5.56
C GLY A 211 4.22 -3.29 6.66
N THR A 212 3.71 -2.25 7.31
CA THR A 212 2.73 -2.35 8.41
C THR A 212 1.31 -2.02 7.97
N GLY A 213 1.13 -1.41 6.79
CA GLY A 213 -0.15 -1.00 6.23
C GLY A 213 -0.10 -0.76 4.72
N PHE A 214 -1.18 -0.23 4.15
CA PHE A 214 -1.24 0.05 2.71
C PHE A 214 -0.25 1.14 2.28
N ASN A 215 0.06 2.09 3.16
CA ASN A 215 0.93 3.23 2.87
C ASN A 215 2.41 2.84 2.72
N ASP A 216 2.90 1.96 3.58
CA ASP A 216 4.30 1.54 3.63
C ASP A 216 4.50 0.11 3.08
N ALA A 217 3.48 -0.44 2.40
CA ALA A 217 3.55 -1.75 1.78
C ALA A 217 4.79 -1.89 0.90
N VAL A 218 5.55 -2.95 1.15
CA VAL A 218 6.83 -3.20 0.45
C VAL A 218 6.54 -3.77 -0.93
N ALA A 219 7.11 -3.14 -1.95
CA ALA A 219 6.89 -3.58 -3.32
C ALA A 219 7.60 -4.92 -3.59
N LEU A 220 6.97 -5.77 -4.39
CA LEU A 220 7.51 -7.06 -4.84
C LEU A 220 7.35 -7.17 -6.36
N ALA A 221 8.38 -7.67 -7.01
CA ALA A 221 8.32 -8.15 -8.39
C ALA A 221 8.08 -9.66 -8.41
N ASP A 222 8.17 -10.28 -9.58
CA ASP A 222 8.22 -11.74 -9.71
C ASP A 222 9.39 -12.31 -8.89
N GLY A 223 9.11 -13.35 -8.10
CA GLY A 223 10.16 -14.01 -7.33
C GLY A 223 9.68 -14.77 -6.10
N SER A 224 10.65 -15.22 -5.31
CA SER A 224 10.44 -15.86 -4.01
C SER A 224 11.05 -14.99 -2.92
N PHE A 225 10.26 -14.66 -1.92
CA PHE A 225 10.63 -13.74 -0.85
C PHE A 225 10.42 -14.37 0.50
N LYS A 226 11.30 -14.09 1.48
CA LYS A 226 11.15 -14.57 2.85
C LYS A 226 11.04 -13.42 3.84
N THR A 227 10.18 -13.63 4.82
CA THR A 227 10.04 -12.80 6.01
C THR A 227 9.86 -13.68 7.26
N ARG A 228 9.81 -13.05 8.42
CA ARG A 228 9.40 -13.67 9.68
C ARG A 228 8.24 -12.88 10.26
N LEU A 229 7.24 -13.58 10.78
CA LEU A 229 6.09 -12.99 11.44
C LEU A 229 6.03 -13.42 12.89
N THR A 230 5.79 -12.47 13.77
CA THR A 230 5.45 -12.72 15.17
C THR A 230 3.95 -13.04 15.29
N PRO A 231 3.51 -13.89 16.24
CA PRO A 231 2.10 -14.21 16.41
C PRO A 231 1.24 -12.96 16.64
N GLY A 232 0.22 -12.77 15.81
CA GLY A 232 -0.65 -11.58 15.81
C GLY A 232 -0.15 -10.44 14.92
N GLU A 233 0.98 -10.59 14.24
CA GLU A 233 1.51 -9.58 13.31
C GLU A 233 0.78 -9.61 11.98
N THR A 234 0.51 -8.42 11.44
CA THR A 234 0.10 -8.24 10.06
C THR A 234 1.20 -7.54 9.29
N THR A 235 1.54 -8.04 8.10
CA THR A 235 2.45 -7.37 7.18
C THR A 235 1.82 -7.15 5.80
N PHE A 236 2.29 -6.12 5.09
CA PHE A 236 1.76 -5.71 3.80
C PHE A 236 2.85 -5.67 2.72
N TYR A 237 2.50 -6.22 1.57
CA TYR A 237 3.25 -6.10 0.33
C TYR A 237 2.37 -5.52 -0.77
N ARG A 238 2.99 -5.11 -1.86
CA ARG A 238 2.29 -4.67 -3.07
C ARG A 238 3.01 -5.15 -4.33
N VAL A 239 2.25 -5.50 -5.36
CA VAL A 239 2.76 -6.02 -6.63
C VAL A 239 2.18 -5.16 -7.75
N PRO A 240 2.99 -4.63 -8.68
CA PRO A 240 2.45 -3.88 -9.80
C PRO A 240 1.92 -4.87 -10.84
N VAL A 241 0.65 -4.76 -11.19
CA VAL A 241 0.00 -5.63 -12.19
C VAL A 241 -0.56 -4.75 -13.28
N ASP A 242 -0.04 -4.92 -14.50
CA ASP A 242 -0.44 -4.13 -15.66
C ASP A 242 -1.66 -4.74 -16.37
N TRP A 243 -2.23 -4.00 -17.31
CA TRP A 243 -3.35 -4.48 -18.12
C TRP A 243 -2.97 -5.78 -18.85
N GLY A 244 -3.91 -6.73 -18.87
CA GLY A 244 -3.74 -8.07 -19.46
C GLY A 244 -2.96 -9.05 -18.60
N GLN A 245 -2.24 -8.57 -17.57
CA GLN A 245 -1.51 -9.43 -16.65
C GLN A 245 -2.40 -9.97 -15.55
N ARG A 246 -2.00 -11.07 -14.92
CA ARG A 246 -2.66 -11.64 -13.73
C ARG A 246 -1.66 -11.93 -12.63
N LEU A 247 -2.08 -11.74 -11.39
CA LEU A 247 -1.27 -11.99 -10.20
C LEU A 247 -1.56 -13.37 -9.62
N TYR A 248 -0.51 -14.07 -9.25
CA TYR A 248 -0.53 -15.28 -8.45
C TYR A 248 0.37 -15.07 -7.22
N VAL A 249 -0.16 -15.38 -6.05
CA VAL A 249 0.57 -15.33 -4.77
C VAL A 249 0.46 -16.67 -4.07
N GLU A 250 1.57 -17.14 -3.53
CA GLU A 250 1.61 -18.42 -2.83
C GLU A 250 2.42 -18.25 -1.54
N PRO A 251 1.76 -17.91 -0.42
CA PRO A 251 2.42 -17.88 0.87
C PRO A 251 2.57 -19.30 1.44
N GLU A 252 3.75 -19.57 1.99
CA GLU A 252 4.12 -20.80 2.66
C GLU A 252 4.57 -20.49 4.08
N LEU A 253 3.96 -21.17 5.06
CA LEU A 253 4.38 -21.12 6.45
C LEU A 253 5.39 -22.25 6.69
N GLY A 254 6.58 -21.88 7.18
CA GLY A 254 7.66 -22.82 7.47
C GLY A 254 7.35 -23.76 8.63
N SER A 255 8.16 -24.83 8.77
CA SER A 255 7.99 -25.81 9.84
C SER A 255 8.15 -25.21 11.24
N ALA A 256 7.38 -25.70 12.21
CA ALA A 256 7.52 -25.38 13.63
C ALA A 256 7.31 -26.64 14.48
N THR A 257 8.07 -26.76 15.57
CA THR A 257 7.99 -27.89 16.51
C THR A 257 7.01 -27.60 17.64
N THR A 258 6.42 -28.64 18.22
CA THR A 258 5.57 -28.53 19.42
C THR A 258 5.56 -29.83 20.20
N GLU A 259 5.51 -29.74 21.53
CA GLU A 259 5.38 -30.88 22.44
C GLU A 259 3.92 -31.39 22.52
N LYS A 260 2.96 -30.65 21.96
CA LYS A 260 1.54 -31.03 21.97
C LYS A 260 1.24 -32.07 20.90
N SER A 261 0.69 -33.22 21.29
CA SER A 261 0.21 -34.23 20.35
C SER A 261 -0.96 -33.69 19.52
N MET A 262 -0.97 -33.95 18.21
CA MET A 262 -2.04 -33.54 17.28
C MET A 262 -2.31 -32.03 17.27
N ALA A 263 -1.26 -31.23 17.47
CA ALA A 263 -1.35 -29.78 17.47
C ALA A 263 -1.71 -29.23 16.08
N TYR A 264 -2.70 -28.32 16.03
CA TYR A 264 -3.00 -27.58 14.81
C TYR A 264 -3.60 -26.19 15.13
N VAL A 265 -3.47 -25.28 14.17
CA VAL A 265 -4.15 -23.97 14.15
C VAL A 265 -4.87 -23.84 12.81
N SER A 266 -6.20 -23.70 12.84
CA SER A 266 -7.05 -23.79 11.63
C SER A 266 -6.92 -22.62 10.65
N SER A 267 -6.64 -21.42 11.15
CA SER A 267 -6.41 -20.21 10.35
C SER A 267 -5.09 -19.59 10.79
N ALA A 268 -4.02 -20.38 10.68
CA ALA A 268 -2.68 -20.06 11.16
C ALA A 268 -2.10 -18.85 10.45
N LEU A 269 -2.28 -18.77 9.13
CA LEU A 269 -1.89 -17.64 8.30
C LEU A 269 -3.10 -17.22 7.47
N GLU A 270 -3.57 -15.99 7.67
CA GLU A 270 -4.56 -15.34 6.82
C GLU A 270 -3.86 -14.56 5.71
N THR A 271 -4.32 -14.73 4.48
CA THR A 271 -3.89 -13.93 3.32
C THR A 271 -5.08 -13.22 2.72
N ALA A 272 -4.97 -11.91 2.48
CA ALA A 272 -5.98 -11.14 1.78
C ALA A 272 -5.35 -10.32 0.65
N LEU A 273 -6.05 -10.24 -0.48
CA LEU A 273 -5.66 -9.49 -1.66
C LEU A 273 -6.59 -8.30 -1.87
N TYR A 274 -5.99 -7.14 -2.15
CA TYR A 274 -6.73 -5.91 -2.41
C TYR A 274 -6.29 -5.25 -3.72
N ASN A 275 -7.22 -4.59 -4.39
CA ASN A 275 -6.97 -3.84 -5.62
C ASN A 275 -6.37 -2.44 -5.34
N PRO A 276 -5.98 -1.66 -6.37
CA PRO A 276 -5.37 -0.34 -6.20
C PRO A 276 -6.19 0.69 -5.41
N ALA A 277 -7.50 0.46 -5.26
CA ALA A 277 -8.40 1.32 -4.52
C ALA A 277 -8.89 0.66 -3.20
N PHE A 278 -8.09 -0.28 -2.67
CA PHE A 278 -8.31 -0.99 -1.39
C PHE A 278 -9.60 -1.82 -1.34
N GLY A 279 -10.14 -2.18 -2.50
CA GLY A 279 -11.26 -3.12 -2.59
C GLY A 279 -10.78 -4.57 -2.46
N PRO A 280 -11.46 -5.42 -1.66
CA PRO A 280 -11.16 -6.85 -1.58
C PRO A 280 -11.23 -7.53 -2.95
N VAL A 281 -10.30 -8.45 -3.19
CA VAL A 281 -10.23 -9.25 -4.42
C VAL A 281 -10.39 -10.73 -4.09
N ASP A 282 -9.60 -11.21 -3.13
CA ASP A 282 -9.61 -12.61 -2.68
C ASP A 282 -9.07 -12.70 -1.25
N ASP A 283 -9.45 -13.74 -0.52
CA ASP A 283 -8.93 -14.04 0.81
C ASP A 283 -8.94 -15.55 1.07
N ALA A 284 -7.93 -16.02 1.80
CA ALA A 284 -7.88 -17.41 2.23
C ALA A 284 -7.02 -17.57 3.48
N SER A 285 -7.34 -18.60 4.27
CA SER A 285 -6.55 -19.00 5.43
C SER A 285 -5.98 -20.39 5.29
N LEU A 286 -4.79 -20.55 5.87
CA LEU A 286 -4.07 -21.80 5.93
C LEU A 286 -4.23 -22.48 7.29
N LEU A 287 -4.52 -23.78 7.29
CA LEU A 287 -4.40 -24.63 8.47
C LEU A 287 -2.95 -25.11 8.62
N PHE A 288 -2.42 -25.05 9.84
CA PHE A 288 -1.05 -25.45 10.11
C PHE A 288 -0.97 -26.48 11.24
N SER A 289 -0.14 -27.51 11.04
CA SER A 289 0.05 -28.63 11.97
C SER A 289 1.53 -28.87 12.34
N GLY A 290 2.42 -27.93 12.01
CA GLY A 290 3.85 -27.98 12.35
C GLY A 290 4.78 -28.33 11.19
N SER A 291 4.28 -29.03 10.16
CA SER A 291 5.02 -29.21 8.90
C SER A 291 4.85 -27.98 7.99
N PRO A 292 5.78 -27.72 7.05
CA PRO A 292 5.59 -26.66 6.08
C PRO A 292 4.27 -26.82 5.34
N GLN A 293 3.55 -25.73 5.18
CA GLN A 293 2.24 -25.71 4.52
C GLN A 293 2.17 -24.51 3.59
N THR A 294 1.60 -24.74 2.41
CA THR A 294 1.45 -23.75 1.36
C THR A 294 -0.03 -23.43 1.15
N LEU A 295 -0.34 -22.15 1.05
CA LEU A 295 -1.67 -21.70 0.68
C LEU A 295 -1.75 -21.66 -0.85
N SER A 296 -2.25 -22.72 -1.45
CA SER A 296 -2.55 -22.72 -2.88
C SER A 296 -3.75 -21.82 -3.15
N SER A 297 -3.50 -20.60 -3.62
CA SER A 297 -4.54 -19.75 -4.18
C SER A 297 -4.75 -20.08 -5.65
N GLU A 298 -5.91 -19.71 -6.20
CA GLU A 298 -6.06 -19.59 -7.64
C GLU A 298 -5.37 -18.29 -8.11
N PRO A 299 -4.78 -18.24 -9.32
CA PRO A 299 -4.39 -16.98 -9.92
C PRO A 299 -5.60 -16.07 -10.06
N LEU A 300 -5.38 -14.77 -9.86
CA LEU A 300 -6.37 -13.77 -10.18
C LEU A 300 -6.74 -13.82 -11.66
N GLN A 301 -7.90 -13.26 -12.00
CA GLN A 301 -8.22 -13.02 -13.41
C GLN A 301 -7.28 -11.95 -14.01
N PRO A 302 -7.04 -11.99 -15.33
CA PRO A 302 -6.33 -10.92 -16.02
C PRO A 302 -6.96 -9.57 -15.73
N VAL A 303 -6.11 -8.60 -15.44
CA VAL A 303 -6.51 -7.21 -15.27
C VAL A 303 -7.10 -6.70 -16.58
N ALA A 304 -8.40 -6.43 -16.58
CA ALA A 304 -9.12 -5.94 -17.75
C ALA A 304 -10.16 -4.90 -17.33
N TYR A 305 -10.30 -3.84 -18.12
CA TYR A 305 -11.23 -2.76 -17.80
C TYR A 305 -12.66 -3.30 -17.67
N GLU A 306 -13.03 -4.20 -18.57
CA GLU A 306 -14.33 -4.84 -18.71
C GLU A 306 -14.75 -5.66 -17.48
N ASN A 307 -13.80 -6.10 -16.64
CA ASN A 307 -14.08 -6.87 -15.43
C ASN A 307 -15.01 -6.13 -14.47
N ARG A 308 -15.13 -4.80 -14.56
CA ARG A 308 -16.11 -4.00 -13.82
C ARG A 308 -17.57 -4.43 -14.04
N HIS A 309 -17.86 -5.07 -15.17
CA HIS A 309 -19.18 -5.54 -15.55
C HIS A 309 -19.43 -7.01 -15.17
N ALA A 310 -18.42 -7.71 -14.63
CA ALA A 310 -18.56 -9.11 -14.22
C ALA A 310 -19.60 -9.25 -13.10
N SER A 311 -20.18 -10.42 -12.90
CA SER A 311 -21.03 -10.67 -11.73
C SER A 311 -20.20 -11.08 -10.51
N ALA A 312 -19.19 -11.92 -10.73
CA ALA A 312 -18.32 -12.47 -9.70
C ALA A 312 -17.42 -11.39 -9.07
N PRO A 313 -17.42 -11.23 -7.72
CA PRO A 313 -16.60 -10.24 -7.03
C PRO A 313 -15.10 -10.36 -7.30
N ALA A 314 -14.55 -11.58 -7.33
CA ALA A 314 -13.13 -11.82 -7.60
C ALA A 314 -12.71 -11.30 -9.00
N VAL A 315 -13.56 -11.51 -10.02
CA VAL A 315 -13.35 -10.96 -11.36
C VAL A 315 -13.46 -9.44 -11.31
N LYS A 316 -14.53 -8.89 -10.72
CA LYS A 316 -14.68 -7.43 -10.54
C LYS A 316 -13.46 -6.82 -9.84
N GLY A 317 -12.85 -7.48 -8.86
CA GLY A 317 -11.67 -6.99 -8.14
C GLY A 317 -10.47 -6.70 -9.05
N THR A 318 -10.42 -7.31 -10.23
CA THR A 318 -9.31 -7.23 -11.19
C THR A 318 -9.55 -6.23 -12.33
N ARG A 319 -10.17 -5.08 -12.04
CA ARG A 319 -10.65 -4.14 -13.08
C ARG A 319 -9.72 -2.96 -13.41
N PHE A 320 -8.58 -2.82 -12.71
CA PHE A 320 -7.59 -1.76 -12.93
C PHE A 320 -6.17 -2.30 -12.94
N ALA A 321 -5.32 -1.75 -13.80
CA ALA A 321 -3.88 -1.85 -13.58
C ALA A 321 -3.49 -1.05 -12.32
N GLY A 322 -2.34 -1.39 -11.75
CA GLY A 322 -1.77 -0.66 -10.61
C GLY A 322 -1.25 -1.59 -9.52
N TRP A 323 -1.17 -1.07 -8.30
CA TRP A 323 -0.72 -1.83 -7.13
C TRP A 323 -1.81 -2.76 -6.59
N TYR A 324 -1.55 -4.07 -6.63
CA TYR A 324 -2.31 -5.07 -5.89
C TYR A 324 -1.61 -5.35 -4.57
N TYR A 325 -2.35 -5.32 -3.48
CA TYR A 325 -1.79 -5.45 -2.13
C TYR A 325 -1.99 -6.87 -1.60
N VAL A 326 -0.98 -7.38 -0.91
CA VAL A 326 -0.98 -8.67 -0.22
C VAL A 326 -0.85 -8.41 1.27
N GLN A 327 -1.88 -8.74 2.04
CA GLN A 327 -1.87 -8.71 3.49
C GLN A 327 -1.66 -10.11 4.01
N LEU A 328 -0.64 -10.32 4.85
CA LEU A 328 -0.41 -11.58 5.56
C LEU A 328 -0.59 -11.33 7.06
N THR A 329 -1.41 -12.12 7.74
CA THR A 329 -1.56 -12.05 9.20
C THR A 329 -1.33 -13.40 9.85
N LEU A 330 -0.39 -13.47 10.78
CA LEU A 330 -0.13 -14.68 11.54
C LEU A 330 -1.05 -14.74 12.76
N SER A 331 -1.71 -15.87 12.98
CA SER A 331 -2.62 -16.05 14.11
C SER A 331 -1.89 -15.94 15.46
N PRO A 332 -2.44 -15.21 16.45
CA PRO A 332 -1.87 -15.18 17.80
C PRO A 332 -1.84 -16.56 18.47
N LYS A 333 -2.71 -17.49 18.07
CA LYS A 333 -2.73 -18.89 18.55
C LYS A 333 -1.45 -19.66 18.22
N MET A 334 -0.64 -19.19 17.28
CA MET A 334 0.64 -19.79 16.95
C MET A 334 1.60 -19.78 18.16
N ALA A 335 1.60 -18.70 18.95
CA ALA A 335 2.35 -18.63 20.21
C ALA A 335 1.87 -19.69 21.21
N GLU A 336 0.56 -19.88 21.34
CA GLU A 336 0.00 -20.82 22.32
C GLU A 336 0.22 -22.29 21.95
N VAL A 337 0.15 -22.62 20.65
CA VAL A 337 0.18 -24.01 20.17
C VAL A 337 1.60 -24.47 19.85
N PHE A 338 2.41 -23.63 19.22
CA PHE A 338 3.77 -23.97 18.77
C PHE A 338 4.88 -23.29 19.59
N GLN A 339 4.55 -22.40 20.52
CA GLN A 339 5.50 -21.80 21.50
C GLN A 339 6.73 -21.14 20.85
N GLY A 340 6.59 -20.65 19.62
CA GLY A 340 7.60 -19.87 18.91
C GLY A 340 7.31 -18.38 18.99
N ASP A 341 8.37 -17.57 19.08
CA ASP A 341 8.27 -16.11 19.07
C ASP A 341 8.15 -15.54 17.65
N ASP A 342 8.69 -16.26 16.66
CA ASP A 342 8.59 -15.92 15.25
C ASP A 342 8.44 -17.15 14.34
N PHE A 343 7.81 -16.95 13.19
CA PHE A 343 7.55 -18.00 12.21
C PHE A 343 8.00 -17.55 10.82
N GLY A 344 8.80 -18.38 10.16
CA GLY A 344 9.26 -18.09 8.80
C GLY A 344 8.12 -18.21 7.79
N VAL A 345 7.99 -17.20 6.94
CA VAL A 345 7.04 -17.19 5.82
C VAL A 345 7.82 -16.99 4.53
N THR A 346 7.55 -17.82 3.53
CA THR A 346 8.00 -17.63 2.16
C THR A 346 6.81 -17.21 1.31
N LEU A 347 6.89 -16.07 0.63
CA LEU A 347 5.89 -15.59 -0.31
C LEU A 347 6.44 -15.72 -1.73
N ARG A 348 5.82 -16.56 -2.56
CA ARG A 348 6.11 -16.64 -3.99
C ARG A 348 5.13 -15.75 -4.73
N VAL A 349 5.65 -14.88 -5.59
CA VAL A 349 4.86 -13.92 -6.38
C VAL A 349 5.13 -14.16 -7.85
N ARG A 350 4.07 -14.26 -8.63
CA ARG A 350 4.15 -14.38 -10.08
C ARG A 350 3.12 -13.48 -10.75
N VAL A 351 3.58 -12.60 -11.62
CA VAL A 351 2.78 -11.78 -12.53
C VAL A 351 2.87 -12.42 -13.92
N GLN A 352 1.78 -13.07 -14.35
CA GLN A 352 1.74 -13.76 -15.65
C GLN A 352 1.13 -12.87 -16.73
N GLY A 353 1.62 -13.07 -17.96
CA GLY A 353 1.13 -12.37 -19.14
C GLY A 353 1.98 -11.13 -19.47
N GLU A 354 1.98 -10.78 -20.74
CA GLU A 354 2.61 -9.55 -21.22
C GLU A 354 1.67 -8.36 -20.98
N PRO A 355 2.18 -7.19 -20.57
CA PRO A 355 1.39 -5.97 -20.54
C PRO A 355 0.76 -5.68 -21.90
N VAL A 356 -0.54 -5.39 -21.91
CA VAL A 356 -1.26 -4.91 -23.10
C VAL A 356 -1.64 -3.45 -22.96
N ALA A 357 -2.06 -2.83 -24.06
CA ALA A 357 -2.56 -1.47 -24.01
C ALA A 357 -3.84 -1.40 -23.16
N GLY A 358 -3.80 -0.58 -22.11
CA GLY A 358 -4.96 -0.24 -21.31
C GLY A 358 -5.97 0.66 -22.05
N PRO A 359 -7.11 0.96 -21.41
CA PRO A 359 -8.06 1.92 -21.94
C PRO A 359 -7.43 3.31 -22.04
N ARG A 360 -7.88 4.07 -23.04
CA ARG A 360 -7.42 5.45 -23.20
C ARG A 360 -8.23 6.37 -22.30
N TYR A 361 -7.69 6.74 -21.14
CA TYR A 361 -8.38 7.65 -20.22
C TYR A 361 -8.47 9.09 -20.75
N ALA A 362 -9.52 9.80 -20.37
CA ALA A 362 -9.74 11.21 -20.70
C ALA A 362 -8.85 12.17 -19.90
N ALA A 363 -8.32 11.70 -18.76
CA ALA A 363 -7.36 12.38 -17.91
C ALA A 363 -6.36 11.36 -17.34
N ASP A 364 -5.40 11.82 -16.54
CA ASP A 364 -4.47 10.94 -15.83
C ASP A 364 -5.24 9.96 -14.91
N PRO A 365 -5.09 8.63 -15.11
CA PRO A 365 -5.77 7.64 -14.28
C PRO A 365 -5.16 7.49 -12.87
N GLY A 366 -4.11 8.24 -12.53
CA GLY A 366 -3.53 8.26 -11.19
C GLY A 366 -2.98 6.88 -10.80
N PRO A 367 -3.50 6.24 -9.73
CA PRO A 367 -3.01 4.92 -9.29
C PRO A 367 -3.47 3.75 -10.17
N PHE A 368 -4.32 3.98 -11.18
CA PHE A 368 -4.89 2.93 -12.05
C PHE A 368 -4.04 2.62 -13.30
N GLN A 369 -2.72 2.69 -13.16
CA GLN A 369 -1.74 2.43 -14.21
C GLN A 369 -0.43 1.90 -13.60
N VAL A 370 0.41 1.30 -14.43
CA VAL A 370 1.76 0.86 -14.06
C VAL A 370 2.76 1.50 -15.03
N GLY A 371 3.74 2.23 -14.49
CA GLY A 371 4.86 2.80 -15.24
C GLY A 371 6.21 2.24 -14.78
N ASP A 372 7.29 2.84 -15.29
CA ASP A 372 8.66 2.45 -14.94
C ASP A 372 8.94 2.64 -13.44
N ARG A 373 8.36 3.69 -12.84
CA ARG A 373 8.47 3.97 -11.40
C ARG A 373 7.99 2.79 -10.57
N GLU A 374 6.84 2.21 -10.89
CA GLU A 374 6.26 1.09 -10.15
C GLU A 374 7.10 -0.18 -10.32
N ARG A 375 7.56 -0.45 -11.54
CA ARG A 375 8.42 -1.60 -11.84
C ARG A 375 9.77 -1.50 -11.12
N ASP A 376 10.41 -0.33 -11.15
CA ASP A 376 11.68 -0.06 -10.46
C ASP A 376 11.53 -0.14 -8.92
N ALA A 377 10.37 0.25 -8.39
CA ALA A 377 10.08 0.11 -6.97
C ALA A 377 9.92 -1.36 -6.57
N ALA A 378 9.26 -2.16 -7.41
CA ALA A 378 9.08 -3.60 -7.20
C ALA A 378 10.38 -4.39 -7.25
N GLU A 379 11.25 -4.14 -8.24
CA GLU A 379 12.55 -4.79 -8.31
C GLU A 379 13.44 -4.45 -7.11
N ALA A 380 13.46 -3.17 -6.73
CA ALA A 380 14.23 -2.70 -5.59
C ALA A 380 13.60 -3.08 -4.24
N GLY A 381 12.33 -3.48 -4.23
CA GLY A 381 11.48 -3.71 -3.06
C GLY A 381 11.39 -2.51 -2.13
N ARG A 382 10.93 -1.38 -2.68
CA ARG A 382 10.77 -0.09 -1.99
C ARG A 382 9.29 0.24 -1.73
N SER A 383 9.01 0.77 -0.55
CA SER A 383 7.74 1.41 -0.20
C SER A 383 7.60 2.80 -0.86
N ASP A 384 6.40 3.38 -0.87
CA ASP A 384 6.17 4.71 -1.47
C ASP A 384 6.96 5.81 -0.76
N ALA A 385 7.02 5.73 0.58
CA ALA A 385 7.79 6.66 1.38
C ALA A 385 9.29 6.64 1.02
N GLU A 386 9.85 5.46 0.76
CA GLU A 386 11.25 5.31 0.34
C GLU A 386 11.50 5.85 -1.06
N VAL A 387 10.58 5.59 -2.01
CA VAL A 387 10.66 6.14 -3.36
C VAL A 387 10.62 7.68 -3.31
N ALA A 388 9.66 8.26 -2.59
CA ALA A 388 9.51 9.72 -2.46
C ALA A 388 10.73 10.38 -1.80
N ARG A 389 11.32 9.75 -0.76
CA ARG A 389 12.56 10.22 -0.13
C ARG A 389 13.74 10.17 -1.12
N GLY A 390 13.85 9.09 -1.89
CA GLY A 390 14.89 8.94 -2.91
C GLY A 390 14.84 10.04 -3.97
N GLU A 391 13.65 10.38 -4.46
CA GLU A 391 13.43 11.47 -5.42
C GLU A 391 13.76 12.84 -4.84
N THR A 392 13.33 13.09 -3.60
CA THR A 392 13.66 14.33 -2.88
C THR A 392 15.17 14.48 -2.73
N MET A 393 15.87 13.41 -2.35
CA MET A 393 17.33 13.40 -2.24
C MET A 393 18.02 13.57 -3.59
N ALA A 394 17.45 13.05 -4.69
CA ALA A 394 17.97 13.27 -6.03
C ALA A 394 17.87 14.75 -6.45
N VAL A 395 16.75 15.42 -6.15
CA VAL A 395 16.59 16.86 -6.38
C VAL A 395 17.56 17.69 -5.52
N VAL A 396 17.71 17.32 -4.24
CA VAL A 396 18.68 17.97 -3.33
C VAL A 396 20.11 17.78 -3.85
N ALA A 397 20.48 16.60 -4.33
CA ALA A 397 21.78 16.34 -4.91
C ALA A 397 22.01 17.14 -6.20
N ALA A 398 21.03 17.16 -7.12
CA ALA A 398 21.12 17.91 -8.37
C ALA A 398 21.25 19.43 -8.13
N SER A 399 20.46 19.97 -7.19
CA SER A 399 20.52 21.38 -6.80
C SER A 399 21.81 21.74 -6.04
N GLY A 400 22.29 20.85 -5.16
CA GLY A 400 23.55 21.02 -4.42
C GLY A 400 24.77 21.00 -5.34
N ILE A 401 24.84 20.05 -6.28
CA ILE A 401 25.92 19.97 -7.27
C ILE A 401 25.86 21.16 -8.23
N GLY A 402 24.66 21.51 -8.72
CA GLY A 402 24.48 22.66 -9.62
C GLY A 402 24.94 23.98 -8.99
N THR A 403 24.51 24.25 -7.76
CA THR A 403 24.86 25.48 -7.04
C THR A 403 26.34 25.50 -6.67
N GLY A 404 26.90 24.38 -6.21
CA GLY A 404 28.33 24.25 -5.90
C GLY A 404 29.22 24.50 -7.11
N THR A 405 28.83 23.98 -8.28
CA THR A 405 29.59 24.17 -9.52
C THR A 405 29.54 25.63 -9.99
N VAL A 406 28.38 26.28 -9.92
CA VAL A 406 28.24 27.72 -10.25
C VAL A 406 29.07 28.60 -9.32
N LEU A 407 29.08 28.30 -8.02
CA LEU A 407 29.91 29.03 -7.05
C LEU A 407 31.40 28.87 -7.34
N LEU A 408 31.87 27.66 -7.66
CA LEU A 408 33.27 27.41 -8.02
C LEU A 408 33.69 28.11 -9.31
N VAL A 409 32.81 28.12 -10.33
CA VAL A 409 33.05 28.87 -11.57
C VAL A 409 33.08 30.38 -11.30
N GLY A 410 32.14 30.90 -10.51
CA GLY A 410 32.11 32.30 -10.10
C GLY A 410 33.37 32.72 -9.34
N LEU A 411 33.83 31.89 -8.39
CA LEU A 411 35.08 32.08 -7.66
C LEU A 411 36.30 32.03 -8.59
N GLY A 412 36.31 31.11 -9.55
CA GLY A 412 37.37 31.00 -10.56
C GLY A 412 37.46 32.24 -11.44
N VAL A 413 36.32 32.76 -11.91
CA VAL A 413 36.24 34.00 -12.71
C VAL A 413 36.67 35.20 -11.87
N TRP A 414 36.18 35.32 -10.63
CA TRP A 414 36.57 36.40 -9.73
C TRP A 414 38.07 36.39 -9.44
N PHE A 415 38.64 35.23 -9.11
CA PHE A 415 40.06 35.08 -8.85
C PHE A 415 40.92 35.43 -10.07
N TRP A 416 40.47 35.06 -11.27
CA TRP A 416 41.15 35.39 -12.51
C TRP A 416 41.09 36.90 -12.82
N LEU A 417 39.94 37.54 -12.62
CA LEU A 417 39.78 39.00 -12.75
C LEU A 417 40.64 39.75 -11.72
N ALA A 418 40.67 39.29 -10.47
CA ALA A 418 41.50 39.86 -9.41
C ALA A 418 43.01 39.75 -9.73
N ARG A 419 43.47 38.64 -10.30
CA ARG A 419 44.87 38.50 -10.77
C ARG A 419 45.21 39.41 -11.94
N ARG A 420 44.27 39.67 -12.86
CA ARG A 420 44.47 40.62 -13.98
C ARG A 420 44.54 42.07 -13.50
N GLY A 421 43.78 42.45 -12.49
CA GLY A 421 43.87 43.78 -11.86
C GLY A 421 45.21 44.04 -11.16
N ALA A 422 45.79 43.02 -10.51
CA ALA A 422 47.07 43.14 -9.82
C ALA A 422 48.29 43.21 -10.77
N ALA A 423 48.19 42.68 -12.00
CA ALA A 423 49.25 42.74 -13.00
C ALA A 423 49.31 44.08 -13.76
N GLY A 424 48.25 44.90 -13.72
CA GLY A 424 48.23 46.24 -14.32
C GLY A 424 48.83 47.35 -13.46
N GLY A 425 49.16 47.07 -12.19
CA GLY A 425 49.64 48.07 -11.22
C GLY A 425 51.15 48.30 -11.19
N ARG A 426 51.93 47.74 -12.12
CA ARG A 426 53.41 47.82 -12.11
C ARG A 426 54.03 48.39 -13.39
N VAL A 427 53.48 49.50 -13.91
CA VAL A 427 54.25 50.44 -14.75
C VAL A 427 53.76 51.87 -14.49
N ARG A 428 54.32 52.52 -13.47
CA ARG A 428 54.73 53.95 -13.48
C ARG A 428 55.31 54.35 -12.13
N SER A 429 56.64 54.39 -12.04
CA SER A 429 57.38 55.41 -11.29
C SER A 429 58.87 55.27 -11.58
N GLY A 430 59.48 56.38 -11.99
CA GLY A 430 60.93 56.62 -11.97
C GLY A 430 61.68 56.14 -13.18
#